data_AF-A0A538ABK8-F1
#
_entry.id   AF-A0A538ABK8-F1
#
_cell.length_a   1.000
_cell.length_b   1.000
_cell.length_c   1.000
_cell.angle_alpha   90.00
_cell.angle_beta   90.00
_cell.angle_gamma   90.00
#
_symmetry.space_group_name_H-M   'P 1'
#
loop_
_entity.id
_entity.type
_entity.pdbx_description
1 polymer ?
#
loop_
_entity_poly.entity_id
_entity_poly.type
_entity_poly.pdbx_seq_one_letter_code
_entity_poly.pdbx_strand_id
1 'polypeptide(L)'
;MSVGLVVVLIAVGGAAIALWIDARFSRLAPGDFRGIMLHAGAALLVGSLVPPGIQLLLAPESPGLTLLAIFGVAFPAIVYAFLVMFWTVKMAQTHLRGLLP
;
A
#
# COMPACT_ATOMS: atom_id res chain seq x y z
N MET A 1 -6.63 -2.62 24.79
CA MET A 1 -6.03 -1.93 23.62
C MET A 1 -7.16 -1.47 22.70
N SER A 2 -7.11 -0.26 22.15
CA SER A 2 -8.15 0.17 21.21
C SER A 2 -7.87 -0.39 19.82
N VAL A 3 -8.92 -0.83 19.11
CA VAL A 3 -8.81 -1.28 17.71
C VAL A 3 -8.22 -0.17 16.84
N GLY A 4 -8.61 1.09 17.10
CA GLY A 4 -8.07 2.25 16.40
C GLY A 4 -6.55 2.39 16.52
N LEU A 5 -5.96 2.11 17.69
CA LEU A 5 -4.50 2.18 17.85
C LEU A 5 -3.79 1.11 17.00
N VAL A 6 -4.33 -0.11 16.95
CA VAL A 6 -3.75 -1.17 16.12
C VAL A 6 -3.79 -0.79 14.64
N VAL A 7 -4.92 -0.25 14.16
CA VAL A 7 -5.05 0.22 12.78
C VAL A 7 -4.03 1.32 12.47
N VAL A 8 -3.87 2.29 13.37
CA VAL A 8 -2.88 3.36 13.20
C VAL A 8 -1.46 2.80 13.15
N LEU A 9 -1.10 1.88 14.06
CA LEU A 9 0.23 1.27 14.06
C LEU A 9 0.50 0.46 12.78
N ILE A 10 -0.48 -0.27 12.27
CA ILE A 10 -0.40 -0.98 10.99
C ILE A 10 -0.21 0.01 9.84
N ALA A 11 -0.97 1.10 9.81
CA ALA A 11 -0.86 2.12 8.77
C ALA A 11 0.50 2.81 8.79
N VAL A 12 0.97 3.25 9.96
CA VAL A 12 2.28 3.89 10.14
C VAL A 12 3.41 2.92 9.79
N GLY A 13 3.34 1.67 10.25
CA GLY A 13 4.31 0.63 9.90
C GLY A 13 4.32 0.35 8.39
N GLY A 14 3.14 0.27 7.77
CA GLY A 14 3.00 0.07 6.33
C GLY A 14 3.62 1.22 5.52
N ALA A 15 3.37 2.47 5.93
CA ALA A 15 3.97 3.65 5.31
C ALA A 15 5.50 3.69 5.50
N ALA A 16 6.00 3.34 6.68
CA ALA A 16 7.43 3.27 6.95
C ALA A 16 8.13 2.21 6.08
N ILE A 17 7.52 1.03 5.93
CA ILE A 17 8.03 -0.03 5.04
C ILE A 17 7.96 0.40 3.58
N ALA A 18 6.86 1.01 3.14
CA ALA A 18 6.73 1.53 1.78
C ALA A 18 7.82 2.56 1.45
N LEU A 19 8.11 3.47 2.39
CA LEU A 19 9.17 4.46 2.25
C LEU A 19 10.55 3.81 2.20
N TRP A 20 10.79 2.82 3.07
CA TRP A 20 12.03 2.04 3.05
C TRP A 20 12.21 1.30 1.71
N ILE A 21 11.14 0.72 1.15
CA ILE A 21 11.17 0.07 -0.16
C ILE A 21 11.52 1.08 -1.25
N ASP A 22 10.86 2.25 -1.32
CA ASP A 22 11.16 3.28 -2.32
C ASP A 22 12.61 3.79 -2.20
N ALA A 23 13.10 3.99 -0.97
CA ALA A 23 14.45 4.47 -0.70
C ALA A 23 15.52 3.40 -1.02
N ARG A 24 15.29 2.13 -0.67
CA ARG A 24 16.24 1.03 -0.84
C ARG A 24 16.25 0.48 -2.26
N PHE A 25 15.08 0.43 -2.90
CA PHE A 25 14.86 -0.18 -4.21
C PHE A 25 14.22 0.83 -5.17
N SER A 26 14.86 1.99 -5.32
CA SER A 26 14.38 3.08 -6.18
C SER A 26 14.12 2.69 -7.64
N ARG A 27 14.71 1.59 -8.12
CA ARG A 27 14.46 1.02 -9.45
C ARG A 27 13.08 0.39 -9.64
N LEU A 28 12.32 0.17 -8.55
CA LEU A 28 10.95 -0.35 -8.63
C LEU A 28 9.94 0.71 -9.06
N ALA A 29 10.25 1.99 -8.89
CA ALA A 29 9.37 3.07 -9.34
C ALA A 29 9.31 3.08 -10.87
N PRO A 30 8.11 3.06 -11.48
CA PRO A 30 7.97 3.18 -12.93
C PRO A 30 8.55 4.51 -13.41
N GLY A 31 9.30 4.47 -14.52
CA GLY A 31 9.93 5.66 -15.10
C GLY A 31 8.95 6.58 -15.85
N ASP A 32 7.72 6.14 -16.06
CA ASP A 32 6.73 6.78 -16.92
C ASP A 32 5.36 6.92 -16.24
N PHE A 33 4.60 7.92 -16.70
CA PHE A 33 3.27 8.24 -16.18
C PHE A 33 2.29 7.06 -16.29
N ARG A 34 2.35 6.30 -17.40
CA ARG A 34 1.43 5.18 -17.64
C ARG A 34 1.70 4.05 -16.65
N GLY A 35 2.96 3.72 -16.40
CA GLY A 35 3.34 2.75 -15.37
C GLY A 35 2.76 3.12 -13.99
N ILE A 36 2.92 4.37 -13.56
CA ILE A 36 2.38 4.82 -12.27
C ILE A 36 0.85 4.74 -12.23
N MET A 37 0.14 5.13 -13.31
CA MET A 37 -1.31 5.00 -13.36
C MET A 37 -1.80 3.55 -13.37
N LEU A 38 -1.07 2.62 -14.00
CA LEU A 38 -1.39 1.20 -13.92
C LEU A 38 -1.28 0.68 -12.49
N HIS A 39 -0.22 1.07 -11.78
CA HIS A 39 -0.06 0.72 -10.37
C HIS A 39 -1.12 1.36 -9.47
N ALA A 40 -1.53 2.60 -9.75
CA ALA A 40 -2.65 3.26 -9.06
C ALA A 40 -3.96 2.50 -9.26
N GLY A 41 -4.29 2.13 -10.50
CA GLY A 41 -5.45 1.28 -10.80
C GLY A 41 -5.37 -0.08 -10.10
N ALA A 42 -4.20 -0.72 -10.11
CA ALA A 42 -3.98 -1.98 -9.41
C ALA A 42 -4.12 -1.83 -7.89
N ALA A 43 -3.67 -0.73 -7.29
CA ALA A 43 -3.82 -0.48 -5.86
C ALA A 43 -5.29 -0.31 -5.46
N LEU A 44 -6.10 0.34 -6.30
CA LEU A 44 -7.55 0.44 -6.11
C LEU A 44 -8.23 -0.93 -6.22
N LEU A 45 -7.85 -1.74 -7.22
CA LEU A 45 -8.35 -3.10 -7.38
C LEU A 45 -7.98 -3.98 -6.18
N VAL A 46 -6.73 -3.93 -5.72
CA VAL A 46 -6.30 -4.65 -4.52
C VAL A 46 -7.11 -4.18 -3.32
N GLY A 47 -7.29 -2.87 -3.14
CA GLY A 47 -8.10 -2.30 -2.07
C GLY A 47 -9.55 -2.80 -2.05
N SER A 48 -10.17 -3.03 -3.21
CA SER A 48 -11.54 -3.57 -3.29
C SER A 48 -11.61 -5.08 -3.07
N LEU A 49 -10.55 -5.83 -3.41
CA LEU A 49 -10.48 -7.29 -3.26
C LEU A 49 -10.01 -7.74 -1.87
N VAL A 50 -9.32 -6.87 -1.11
CA VAL A 50 -8.83 -7.20 0.23
C VAL A 50 -9.96 -7.49 1.23
N PRO A 51 -11.04 -6.70 1.35
CA PRO A 51 -12.13 -7.00 2.26
C PRO A 51 -12.79 -8.38 2.05
N PRO A 52 -13.21 -8.79 0.82
CA PRO A 52 -13.73 -10.13 0.63
C PRO A 52 -12.65 -11.21 0.87
N GLY A 53 -11.40 -10.99 0.44
CA GLY A 53 -10.31 -11.94 0.69
C GLY A 53 -10.05 -12.20 2.18
N ILE A 54 -10.10 -11.16 3.00
CA ILE A 54 -9.99 -11.28 4.46
C ILE A 54 -11.19 -12.04 5.05
N GLN A 55 -12.41 -11.78 4.58
CA GLN A 55 -13.61 -12.48 5.08
C GLN A 55 -13.53 -14.00 4.85
N LEU A 56 -12.99 -14.45 3.71
CA LEU A 56 -12.75 -15.87 3.46
C LEU A 56 -11.80 -16.50 4.49
N LEU A 57 -10.77 -15.77 4.92
CA LEU A 57 -9.79 -16.26 5.91
C LEU A 57 -10.32 -16.23 7.35
N LEU A 58 -11.22 -15.30 7.66
CA LEU A 58 -11.77 -15.15 9.01
C LEU A 58 -12.95 -16.10 9.30
N ALA A 59 -13.53 -16.72 8.27
CA ALA A 59 -14.65 -17.65 8.42
C ALA A 59 -14.42 -18.78 9.46
N PRO A 60 -13.22 -19.36 9.62
CA PRO A 60 -13.00 -20.44 10.59
C PRO A 60 -12.71 -20.01 12.05
N GLU A 61 -12.97 -18.76 12.46
CA GLU A 61 -12.74 -18.22 13.84
C GLU A 61 -11.40 -18.62 14.49
N SER A 62 -10.35 -18.75 13.68
CA SER A 62 -9.03 -19.20 14.10
C SER A 62 -8.10 -18.01 14.37
N PRO A 63 -7.45 -17.92 15.56
CA PRO A 63 -6.47 -16.88 15.84
C PRO A 63 -5.31 -16.85 14.84
N GLY A 64 -4.85 -18.02 14.37
CA GLY A 64 -3.78 -18.12 13.38
C GLY A 64 -4.19 -17.57 12.01
N LEU A 65 -5.43 -17.84 11.59
CA LEU A 65 -5.97 -17.31 10.33
C LEU A 65 -6.22 -15.80 10.40
N THR A 66 -6.59 -15.28 11.56
CA THR A 66 -6.68 -13.83 11.77
C THR A 66 -5.33 -13.14 11.57
N LEU A 67 -4.25 -13.68 12.14
CA LEU A 67 -2.90 -13.14 11.92
C LEU A 67 -2.48 -13.27 10.45
N LEU A 68 -2.80 -14.39 9.80
CA LEU A 68 -2.54 -14.57 8.36
C LEU A 68 -3.30 -13.56 7.50
N ALA A 69 -4.56 -13.27 7.82
CA ALA A 69 -5.34 -12.27 7.11
C ALA A 69 -4.75 -10.86 7.28
N ILE A 70 -4.30 -10.51 8.48
CA ILE A 70 -3.70 -9.20 8.75
C ILE A 70 -2.34 -9.08 8.07
N PHE A 71 -1.41 -10.00 8.32
CA PHE A 71 -0.02 -9.87 7.86
C PHE A 71 0.24 -10.42 6.47
N GLY A 72 -0.55 -11.39 6.01
CA GLY A 72 -0.43 -11.98 4.68
C GLY A 72 -1.25 -11.26 3.60
N VAL A 73 -2.30 -10.52 3.99
CA VAL A 73 -3.20 -9.86 3.03
C VAL A 73 -3.31 -8.36 3.29
N ALA A 74 -3.81 -7.95 4.46
CA ALA A 74 -4.09 -6.53 4.73
C ALA A 74 -2.83 -5.67 4.73
N PHE A 75 -1.78 -6.11 5.43
CA PHE A 75 -0.54 -5.36 5.59
C PHE A 75 0.21 -5.17 4.27
N PRO A 76 0.45 -6.21 3.45
CA PRO A 76 1.07 -6.05 2.13
C PRO A 76 0.26 -5.14 1.21
N ALA A 77 -1.06 -5.22 1.25
CA ALA A 77 -1.93 -4.34 0.46
C ALA A 77 -1.78 -2.86 0.86
N ILE A 78 -1.72 -2.58 2.17
CA ILE A 78 -1.48 -1.23 2.70
C ILE A 78 -0.09 -0.72 2.30
N VAL A 79 0.96 -1.55 2.43
CA VAL A 79 2.32 -1.20 2.01
C VAL A 79 2.33 -0.85 0.52
N TYR A 80 1.69 -1.67 -0.31
CA TYR A 80 1.60 -1.42 -1.75
C TYR A 80 0.85 -0.13 -2.07
N ALA A 81 -0.30 0.11 -1.42
CA ALA A 81 -1.05 1.35 -1.61
C ALA A 81 -0.24 2.60 -1.26
N PHE A 82 0.51 2.59 -0.15
CA PHE A 82 1.40 3.70 0.20
C PHE A 82 2.56 3.86 -0.77
N LEU A 83 3.16 2.76 -1.24
CA LEU A 83 4.24 2.81 -2.21
C LEU A 83 3.78 3.49 -3.52
N VAL A 84 2.61 3.10 -4.01
CA VAL A 84 2.00 3.70 -5.21
C VAL A 84 1.61 5.17 -4.98
N MET A 85 1.12 5.52 -3.79
CA MET A 85 0.88 6.91 -3.40
C MET A 85 2.18 7.73 -3.47
N PHE A 86 3.29 7.23 -2.91
CA PHE A 86 4.57 7.93 -2.95
C PHE A 86 5.07 8.16 -4.38
N TRP A 87 4.95 7.15 -5.25
CA TRP A 87 5.30 7.31 -6.67
C TRP A 87 4.45 8.38 -7.36
N THR A 88 3.14 8.39 -7.09
CA THR A 88 2.21 9.37 -7.64
C THR A 88 2.56 10.79 -7.19
N VAL A 89 2.89 10.98 -5.91
CA VAL A 89 3.32 12.27 -5.37
C VAL A 89 4.64 12.73 -6.01
N LYS A 90 5.65 11.85 -6.12
CA LYS A 90 6.93 12.17 -6.77
C LYS A 90 6.74 12.60 -8.22
N MET A 91 5.87 11.89 -8.95
CA MET A 91 5.52 12.24 -10.33
C MET A 91 4.87 13.62 -10.42
N ALA A 92 3.87 13.90 -9.59
CA ALA A 92 3.22 15.21 -9.54
C ALA A 92 4.23 16.33 -9.23
N GLN A 93 5.14 16.11 -8.28
CA GLN A 93 6.21 17.06 -7.96
C GLN A 93 7.15 17.31 -9.15
N THR A 94 7.54 16.27 -9.89
CA THR A 94 8.38 16.41 -11.09
C THR A 94 7.69 17.24 -12.16
N HIS A 95 6.41 17.01 -12.43
CA HIS A 95 5.65 17.79 -13.40
C HIS A 95 5.46 19.25 -12.96
N LEU A 96 5.15 19.49 -11.68
CA LEU A 96 5.00 20.86 -11.16
C LEU A 96 6.32 21.65 -11.20
N ARG A 97 7.45 21.00 -10.89
CA ARG A 97 8.77 21.64 -11.01
C ARG A 97 9.16 21.96 -12.46
N GLY A 98 8.74 21.14 -13.41
CA GLY A 98 8.96 21.41 -14.84
C GLY A 98 8.12 22.57 -15.39
N LEU A 99 7.08 23.02 -14.66
CA LEU A 99 6.21 24.14 -15.04
C LEU A 99 6.64 25.48 -14.41
N LEU A 100 7.52 25.47 -13.41
CA LEU A 100 8.06 26.67 -12.78
C LEU A 100 9.40 27.02 -13.46
N PRO A 101 9.59 28.26 -13.96
CA PRO A 101 10.81 28.69 -14.64
C PRO A 101 12.04 28.76 -13.72
#